data_AF-A0A967W1D0-F1
#
_entry.id   AF-A0A967W1D0-F1
#
_cell.length_a   1.000
_cell.length_b   1.000
_cell.length_c   1.000
_cell.angle_alpha   90.00
_cell.angle_beta   90.00
_cell.angle_gamma   90.00
#
_symmetry.space_group_name_H-M   'P 1'
#
loop_
_entity.id
_entity.type
_entity.pdbx_description
1 polymer ?
#
loop_
_entity_poly.entity_id
_entity_poly.type
_entity_poly.pdbx_seq_one_letter_code
_entity_poly.pdbx_strand_id
1 'polypeptide(L)'
;LPRTVPQIPDCDIFTYHKSSKQVGGDYYDFFPSGNYMSLLVADISGKGVPAALLMANLHAAFHTNYSEEIDSGQLLGKINS
;
A
#
# COMPACT_ATOMS: atom_id res chain seq x y z
N LEU A 1 -5.23 -2.68 -5.60
CA LEU A 1 -4.81 -3.83 -4.78
C LEU A 1 -3.92 -4.73 -5.61
N PRO A 2 -2.84 -5.27 -5.04
CA PRO A 2 -1.92 -6.16 -5.73
C PRO A 2 -2.66 -7.42 -6.19
N ARG A 3 -2.39 -7.84 -7.43
CA ARG A 3 -3.02 -9.02 -8.04
C ARG A 3 -2.42 -10.33 -7.55
N THR A 4 -1.20 -10.27 -7.04
CA THR A 4 -0.41 -11.41 -6.62
C THR A 4 0.18 -11.12 -5.26
N VAL A 5 0.06 -12.08 -4.36
CA VAL A 5 0.74 -12.05 -3.08
C VAL A 5 2.19 -12.53 -3.31
N PRO A 6 3.20 -11.84 -2.78
CA PRO A 6 4.58 -12.25 -2.95
C PRO A 6 4.85 -13.59 -2.26
N GLN A 7 5.80 -14.35 -2.80
CA GLN A 7 6.25 -15.59 -2.19
C GLN A 7 7.51 -15.32 -1.37
N ILE A 8 7.44 -15.63 -0.08
CA ILE A 8 8.58 -15.54 0.84
C ILE A 8 8.88 -16.98 1.31
N PRO A 9 10.14 -17.45 1.21
CA PRO A 9 10.53 -18.75 1.76
C PRO A 9 10.09 -18.87 3.23
N ASP A 10 9.48 -20.00 3.57
CA ASP A 10 9.01 -20.32 4.92
C ASP A 10 7.92 -19.36 5.48
N CYS A 11 7.25 -18.59 4.63
CA CYS A 11 6.18 -17.68 5.04
C CYS A 11 4.98 -17.71 4.07
N ASP A 12 3.83 -18.14 4.58
CA ASP A 12 2.56 -18.07 3.87
C ASP A 12 1.86 -16.73 4.12
N ILE A 13 1.46 -16.06 3.04
CA ILE A 13 0.78 -14.77 3.10
C ILE A 13 -0.61 -14.90 2.47
N PHE A 14 -1.62 -14.51 3.23
CA PHE A 14 -3.01 -14.51 2.80
C PHE A 14 -3.57 -13.09 2.85
N THR A 15 -4.28 -12.68 1.80
CA THR A 15 -4.92 -11.36 1.73
C THR A 15 -6.43 -11.52 1.62
N TYR A 16 -7.18 -10.83 2.47
CA TYR A 16 -8.63 -10.74 2.38
C TYR A 16 -9.05 -9.28 2.44
N HIS A 17 -9.72 -8.82 1.39
CA HIS A 17 -10.29 -7.48 1.34
C HIS A 17 -11.79 -7.57 1.04
N LYS A 18 -12.60 -7.01 1.94
CA LYS A 18 -14.07 -7.01 1.84
C LYS A 18 -14.58 -5.58 1.78
N SER A 19 -14.74 -5.06 0.55
CA SER A 19 -15.35 -3.74 0.34
C SER A 19 -16.84 -3.73 0.71
N SER A 20 -17.30 -2.68 1.39
CA SER A 20 -18.69 -2.55 1.86
C SER A 20 -19.68 -1.99 0.83
N LYS A 21 -19.47 -2.22 -0.48
CA LYS A 21 -20.28 -1.70 -1.63
C LYS A 21 -20.03 -0.23 -2.04
N GLN A 22 -19.14 0.49 -1.37
CA GLN A 22 -18.74 1.86 -1.73
C GLN A 22 -17.24 1.84 -2.07
N VAL A 23 -16.79 2.75 -2.94
CA VAL A 23 -15.36 2.84 -3.30
C VAL A 23 -14.55 2.91 -2.00
N GLY A 24 -13.77 1.85 -1.75
CA GLY A 24 -13.14 1.60 -0.46
C GLY A 24 -11.96 2.53 -0.24
N GLY A 25 -11.83 3.04 1.00
CA GLY A 25 -10.66 3.79 1.46
C GLY A 25 -9.51 2.88 1.90
N ASP A 26 -9.76 1.57 2.05
CA ASP A 26 -8.77 0.59 2.46
C ASP A 26 -7.87 0.20 1.28
N TYR A 27 -6.57 0.19 1.53
CA TYR A 27 -5.56 -0.23 0.58
C TYR A 27 -4.43 -0.96 1.28
N TYR A 28 -3.90 -1.95 0.55
CA TYR A 28 -2.64 -2.55 0.90
C TYR A 28 -1.81 -2.78 -0.36
N ASP A 29 -0.50 -2.82 -0.18
CA ASP A 29 0.45 -3.16 -1.23
C ASP A 29 1.72 -3.78 -0.65
N PHE A 30 2.48 -4.47 -1.51
CA PHE A 30 3.74 -5.10 -1.12
C PHE A 30 4.88 -4.52 -1.94
N PHE A 31 5.98 -4.19 -1.26
CA PHE A 31 7.17 -3.66 -1.90
C PHE A 31 8.43 -4.48 -1.51
N PRO A 32 9.28 -4.87 -2.47
CA PRO A 32 10.47 -5.68 -2.21
C PRO A 32 11.62 -4.82 -1.68
N SER A 33 12.03 -4.97 -0.42
CA SER A 33 13.08 -4.16 0.22
C SER A 33 14.31 -5.01 0.51
N GLY A 34 15.10 -5.24 -0.55
CA GLY A 34 16.26 -6.15 -0.51
C GLY A 34 15.85 -7.58 -0.13
N ASN A 35 16.35 -8.07 1.01
CA ASN A 35 16.00 -9.40 1.54
C ASN A 35 14.68 -9.43 2.33
N TYR A 36 14.04 -8.28 2.48
CA TYR A 36 12.79 -8.13 3.21
C TYR A 36 11.66 -7.73 2.28
N MET A 37 10.45 -7.82 2.79
CA MET A 37 9.27 -7.31 2.12
C MET A 37 8.54 -6.34 3.02
N SER A 38 8.23 -5.18 2.47
CA SER A 38 7.46 -4.15 3.13
C SER A 38 5.98 -4.31 2.77
N LEU A 39 5.13 -4.40 3.80
CA LEU A 39 3.68 -4.35 3.67
C LEU A 39 3.21 -2.94 3.98
N LEU A 40 2.57 -2.29 3.00
CA LEU A 40 1.83 -1.05 3.20
C LEU A 40 0.38 -1.39 3.48
N VAL A 41 -0.20 -0.79 4.53
CA VAL A 41 -1.65 -0.77 4.79
C VAL A 41 -2.06 0.68 5.03
N ALA A 42 -3.10 1.13 4.37
CA ALA A 42 -3.65 2.47 4.49
C ALA A 42 -5.18 2.41 4.54
N ASP A 43 -5.77 3.25 5.40
CA ASP A 43 -7.21 3.51 5.46
C ASP A 43 -7.44 5.02 5.30
N ILE A 44 -8.21 5.39 4.31
CA ILE A 44 -8.60 6.77 4.05
C ILE A 44 -9.96 7.03 4.69
N SER A 45 -9.97 7.94 5.67
CA SER A 45 -11.18 8.47 6.27
C SER A 45 -12.06 9.15 5.22
N GLY A 46 -13.19 8.54 4.89
CA GLY A 46 -14.16 9.07 3.93
C GLY A 46 -14.74 7.99 3.02
N LYS A 47 -15.66 8.37 2.13
CA LYS A 47 -16.24 7.45 1.14
C LYS A 47 -16.52 8.17 -0.17
N GLY A 48 -16.57 7.40 -1.26
CA GLY A 48 -16.92 7.91 -2.59
C GLY A 48 -15.72 8.48 -3.35
N VAL A 49 -16.00 9.31 -4.37
CA VAL A 49 -15.00 9.77 -5.35
C VAL A 49 -13.80 10.51 -4.73
N PRO A 50 -13.97 11.43 -3.75
CA PRO A 50 -12.83 12.12 -3.16
C PRO A 50 -11.87 11.17 -2.43
N ALA A 51 -12.40 10.20 -1.69
CA ALA A 51 -11.60 9.19 -1.00
C ALA A 51 -10.87 8.29 -2.00
N ALA A 52 -11.53 7.92 -3.10
CA ALA A 52 -10.93 7.15 -4.18
C ALA A 52 -9.76 7.88 -4.87
N LEU A 53 -9.90 9.19 -5.09
CA LEU A 53 -8.86 10.00 -5.69
C LEU A 53 -7.65 10.15 -4.75
N LEU A 54 -7.90 10.36 -3.45
CA LEU A 54 -6.83 10.36 -2.46
C LEU A 54 -6.11 9.00 -2.43
N MET A 55 -6.84 7.89 -2.55
CA MET A 55 -6.28 6.55 -2.64
C MET A 55 -5.40 6.37 -3.88
N ALA A 56 -5.85 6.84 -5.04
CA ALA A 56 -5.07 6.80 -6.27
C ALA A 56 -3.79 7.65 -6.17
N ASN A 57 -3.87 8.82 -5.53
CA ASN A 57 -2.72 9.68 -5.29
C ASN A 57 -1.73 9.03 -4.33
N LEU A 58 -2.21 8.43 -3.23
CA LEU A 58 -1.38 7.72 -2.27
C LEU A 58 -0.65 6.54 -2.93
N HIS A 59 -1.37 5.73 -3.70
CA HIS A 59 -0.78 4.65 -4.51
C HIS A 59 0.33 5.18 -5.42
N ALA A 60 0.06 6.24 -6.19
CA ALA A 60 1.06 6.83 -7.09
C ALA A 60 2.27 7.39 -6.33
N ALA A 61 2.06 8.06 -5.20
CA ALA A 61 3.12 8.64 -4.38
C ALA A 61 4.05 7.56 -3.81
N PHE A 62 3.49 6.46 -3.29
CA PHE A 62 4.28 5.33 -2.82
C PHE A 62 5.08 4.70 -3.96
N HIS A 63 4.45 4.36 -5.09
CA HIS A 63 5.14 3.75 -6.24
C HIS A 63 6.21 4.66 -6.86
N THR A 64 6.07 5.98 -6.76
CA THR A 64 7.06 6.94 -7.30
C THR A 64 8.23 7.16 -6.34
N ASN A 65 8.00 7.16 -5.03
CA ASN A 65 9.02 7.47 -4.02
C ASN A 65 9.71 6.22 -3.45
N TYR A 66 9.16 5.04 -3.73
CA TYR A 66 9.73 3.77 -3.30
C TYR A 66 11.10 3.51 -3.93
N SER A 67 12.04 3.03 -3.12
CA SER A 67 13.27 2.38 -3.56
C SER A 67 13.61 1.24 -2.61
N GLU A 68 14.39 0.24 -3.05
CA GLU A 68 14.69 -0.92 -2.19
C GLU A 68 15.47 -0.55 -0.92
N GLU A 69 16.22 0.55 -0.97
CA GLU A 69 17.10 1.04 0.09
C GLU A 69 16.44 2.08 1.02
N ILE A 70 15.22 2.56 0.72
CA ILE A 70 14.58 3.60 1.53
C ILE A 70 13.98 3.01 2.80
N ASP A 71 14.27 3.62 3.95
CA ASP A 71 13.61 3.29 5.20
C ASP A 71 12.13 3.70 5.18
N SER A 72 11.29 2.93 5.88
CA SER A 72 9.84 3.17 5.94
C SER A 72 9.50 4.55 6.52
N GLY A 73 10.22 5.00 7.54
CA GLY A 73 10.02 6.33 8.13
C GLY A 73 10.38 7.46 7.17
N GLN A 74 11.46 7.29 6.39
CA GLN A 74 11.85 8.24 5.35
C GLN A 74 10.84 8.29 4.20
N LEU A 75 10.34 7.13 3.75
CA LEU A 75 9.32 7.04 2.72
C LEU A 75 8.03 7.72 3.15
N LEU A 76 7.56 7.45 4.37
CA LEU A 76 6.38 8.11 4.93
C LEU A 76 6.59 9.62 5.09
N GLY A 77 7.78 10.05 5.51
CA GLY A 77 8.13 11.47 5.60
C GLY A 77 8.03 12.17 4.25
N LYS A 78 8.57 11.58 3.18
CA LYS A 78 8.47 12.14 1.81
C LYS A 78 7.03 12.27 1.31
N ILE A 79 6.17 11.30 1.64
CA ILE A 79 4.78 11.29 1.19
C ILE A 79 3.94 12.32 1.96
N ASN A 80 4.31 12.61 3.22
CA ASN A 80 3.63 13.57 4.08
C ASN A 80 4.22 15.00 4.01
N SER A 81 5.05 15.30 2.99
CA SER A 81 5.68 16.61 2.76
C SER A 81 4.96 17.38 1.65
#